data_AF-A0A167AC82-F1
#
_entry.id   AF-A0A167AC82-F1
#
_cell.length_a   1.000
_cell.length_b   1.000
_cell.length_c   1.000
_cell.angle_alpha   90.00
_cell.angle_beta   90.00
_cell.angle_gamma   90.00
#
_symmetry.space_group_name_H-M   'P 1'
#
loop_
_entity.id
_entity.type
_entity.pdbx_description
1 polymer ?
#
loop_
_entity_poly.entity_id
_entity_poly.type
_entity_poly.pdbx_seq_one_letter_code
_entity_poly.pdbx_strand_id
1 'polypeptide(L)' 'MAAPVEIICRDGQWEPGRNHVALWPWQSKELSAAELRIYLLEISTGGGVRLLLEPMGASSTALAPVAVMPGELIEW' A
#
# COMPACT_ATOMS: atom_id res chain seq x y z
N MET A 1 -4.04 -3.05 20.67
CA MET A 1 -3.42 -2.06 19.75
C MET A 1 -3.04 -2.81 18.49
N ALA A 2 -3.47 -2.35 17.31
CA ALA A 2 -3.02 -2.94 16.05
C ALA A 2 -1.53 -2.61 15.84
N ALA A 3 -0.77 -3.49 15.18
CA ALA A 3 0.60 -3.21 14.77
C ALA A 3 0.60 -2.57 13.37
N PRO A 4 1.60 -1.72 13.03
CA PRO A 4 1.77 -1.27 11.66
C PRO A 4 2.13 -2.44 10.75
N VAL A 5 1.71 -2.36 9.48
CA VAL A 5 2.16 -3.25 8.42
C VAL A 5 3.24 -2.55 7.64
N GLU A 6 4.34 -3.26 7.40
CA GLU A 6 5.38 -2.83 6.49
C GLU A 6 5.02 -3.24 5.06
N ILE A 7 4.89 -2.26 4.18
CA ILE A 7 4.66 -2.42 2.75
C ILE A 7 5.97 -2.10 2.04
N ILE A 8 6.43 -3.02 1.20
CA ILE A 8 7.64 -2.85 0.38
C ILE A 8 7.19 -2.45 -1.03
N CYS A 9 7.56 -1.25 -1.43
CA CYS A 9 7.18 -0.64 -2.70
C CYS A 9 8.36 -0.65 -3.68
N ARG A 10 8.10 -1.09 -4.92
CA ARG A 10 9.07 -1.08 -6.02
C ARG A 10 8.72 0.06 -6.96
N ASP A 11 8.97 1.31 -6.55
CA ASP A 11 8.58 2.51 -7.29
C ASP A 11 9.65 3.00 -8.31
N GLY A 12 10.65 2.16 -8.60
CA GLY A 12 11.75 2.47 -9.51
C GLY A 12 12.93 3.19 -8.85
N GLN A 13 12.81 3.67 -7.61
CA GLN A 13 13.91 4.30 -6.86
C GLN A 13 14.43 3.35 -5.77
N TRP A 14 15.23 2.38 -6.18
CA TRP A 14 15.76 1.34 -5.29
C TRP A 14 16.91 1.84 -4.40
N GLU A 15 16.58 2.67 -3.42
CA GLU A 15 17.51 3.13 -2.39
C GLU A 15 17.25 2.40 -1.06
N PRO A 16 18.30 2.02 -0.30
CA PRO A 16 18.12 1.47 1.04
C PRO A 16 17.29 2.40 1.93
N GLY A 17 16.19 1.88 2.48
CA GLY A 17 15.33 2.60 3.42
C GLY A 17 14.25 3.51 2.81
N ARG A 18 14.19 3.67 1.48
CA ARG A 18 13.11 4.43 0.81
C ARG A 18 11.93 3.57 0.37
N ASN A 19 12.16 2.28 0.16
CA ASN A 19 11.17 1.36 -0.41
C ASN A 19 10.19 0.78 0.62
N HIS A 20 10.25 1.24 1.87
CA HIS A 20 9.53 0.65 2.98
C HIS A 20 8.58 1.68 3.56
N VAL A 21 7.31 1.31 3.67
CA VAL A 21 6.27 2.15 4.26
C VAL A 21 5.61 1.39 5.39
N ALA A 22 5.70 1.93 6.60
CA ALA A 22 4.89 1.45 7.73
C ALA A 22 3.53 2.16 7.71
N LEU A 23 2.44 1.40 7.56
CA LEU A 23 1.06 1.90 7.61
C LEU A 23 0.30 1.27 8.78
N TRP A 24 -0.46 2.09 9.49
CA TRP A 24 -1.48 1.63 10.43
C TRP A 24 -2.83 1.48 9.71
N PRO A 25 -3.77 0.68 10.27
CA PRO A 25 -5.13 0.66 9.77
C PRO A 25 -5.71 2.08 9.66
N TRP A 26 -6.39 2.35 8.55
CA TRP A 26 -6.99 3.61 8.16
C TRP A 26 -6.01 4.76 7.86
N GLN A 27 -4.72 4.45 7.66
CA GLN A 27 -3.73 5.41 7.19
C GLN A 27 -3.45 5.26 5.70
N SER A 28 -2.89 6.32 5.12
CA SER A 28 -2.42 6.33 3.74
C SER A 28 -1.01 6.90 3.60
N LYS A 29 -0.37 6.53 2.50
CA LYS A 29 0.93 7.05 2.10
C LYS A 29 0.96 7.31 0.61
N GLU A 30 1.54 8.44 0.23
CA GLU A 30 1.88 8.75 -1.15
C GLU A 30 3.25 8.15 -1.52
N LEU A 31 3.28 7.52 -2.68
CA LEU A 31 4.43 7.00 -3.39
C LEU A 31 4.61 7.85 -4.64
N SER A 32 5.27 9.00 -4.48
CA SER A 32 5.36 10.00 -5.56
C SER A 32 6.06 9.48 -6.81
N ALA A 33 7.05 8.59 -6.69
CA ALA A 33 7.74 8.00 -7.84
C ALA A 33 6.85 7.04 -8.65
N ALA A 34 5.84 6.44 -8.02
CA ALA A 34 4.83 5.59 -8.67
C ALA A 34 3.54 6.35 -9.00
N GLU A 35 3.47 7.67 -8.75
CA GLU A 35 2.25 8.49 -8.86
C GLU A 35 1.03 7.84 -8.19
N LEU A 36 1.25 7.21 -7.03
CA LEU A 36 0.26 6.36 -6.36
C LEU A 36 0.08 6.76 -4.89
N ARG A 37 -1.13 6.64 -4.37
CA ARG A 37 -1.42 6.67 -2.93
C ARG A 37 -1.99 5.33 -2.49
N ILE A 38 -1.43 4.78 -1.42
CA ILE A 38 -1.87 3.51 -0.82
C ILE A 38 -2.61 3.81 0.47
N TYR A 39 -3.78 3.21 0.68
CA TYR A 39 -4.51 3.22 1.94
C TYR A 39 -4.54 1.81 2.51
N LEU A 40 -4.26 1.66 3.79
CA LEU A 40 -4.46 0.41 4.53
C LEU A 40 -5.83 0.48 5.21
N LEU A 41 -6.79 -0.36 4.81
CA LEU A 41 -8.13 -0.36 5.37
C LEU A 41 -8.22 -1.27 6.60
N GLU A 42 -7.77 -2.52 6.45
CA GLU A 42 -7.96 -3.57 7.45
C GLU A 42 -6.73 -4.49 7.51
N ILE A 43 -6.49 -5.07 8.69
CA ILE A 43 -5.52 -6.16 8.91
C ILE A 43 -6.31 -7.35 9.47
N SER A 44 -6.22 -8.49 8.81
CA SER A 44 -6.85 -9.73 9.27
C SER A 44 -6.02 -10.40 10.38
N THR A 45 -6.64 -11.31 11.13
CA THR A 45 -5.96 -12.09 12.17
C THR A 45 -4.84 -12.99 11.63
N GLY A 46 -4.87 -13.33 10.33
CA GLY A 46 -3.82 -14.07 9.63
C GLY A 46 -2.68 -13.20 9.08
N GLY A 47 -2.70 -11.88 9.34
CA GLY A 47 -1.70 -10.94 8.82
C GLY A 47 -1.96 -10.45 7.40
N GLY A 48 -3.07 -10.87 6.79
CA GLY A 48 -3.49 -10.33 5.50
C GLY A 48 -3.97 -8.89 5.63
N VAL A 49 -3.81 -8.11 4.57
CA VAL A 49 -4.22 -6.70 4.53
C VAL A 49 -5.24 -6.44 3.44
N ARG A 50 -6.08 -5.45 3.67
CA ARG A 50 -6.97 -4.89 2.65
C ARG A 50 -6.48 -3.49 2.29
N LEU A 51 -5.99 -3.32 1.07
CA LEU A 51 -5.43 -2.07 0.57
C LEU A 51 -6.36 -1.42 -0.44
N LEU A 52 -6.34 -0.10 -0.51
CA LEU A 52 -6.87 0.67 -1.64
C LEU A 52 -5.70 1.40 -2.29
N LEU A 53 -5.58 1.29 -3.61
CA LEU A 53 -4.51 1.91 -4.41
C LEU A 53 -5.14 3.01 -5.25
N GLU A 54 -4.68 4.25 -5.16
CA GLU A 54 -5.25 5.43 -5.84
C GLU A 54 -4.19 6.15 -6.69
N PRO A 55 -4.33 6.19 -8.03
CA PRO A 55 -3.47 7.00 -8.89
C PRO A 55 -3.64 8.50 -8.59
N MET A 56 -2.52 9.21 -8.53
CA MET A 56 -2.49 10.65 -8.31
C MET A 56 -2.75 11.44 -9.61
N GLY A 57 -2.56 10.81 -10.78
CA GLY A 57 -2.70 11.42 -12.10
C GLY A 57 -3.93 10.95 -12.88
N ALA A 58 -4.98 11.78 -12.87
CA ALA A 58 -6.16 11.77 -13.76
C ALA A 58 -7.25 10.68 -13.55
N SER A 59 -8.49 11.21 -13.48
CA SER A 59 -9.78 10.52 -13.51
C SER A 59 -9.96 9.43 -12.46
N SER A 60 -10.53 9.85 -11.32
CA SER A 60 -11.08 9.01 -10.24
C SER A 60 -11.86 7.83 -10.80
N THR A 61 -11.15 6.75 -11.09
CA THR A 61 -11.74 5.46 -11.38
C THR A 61 -12.09 4.87 -10.02
N ALA A 62 -13.28 4.30 -9.85
CA ALA A 62 -13.62 3.65 -8.60
C ALA A 62 -12.66 2.47 -8.39
N LEU A 63 -11.72 2.62 -7.47
CA LEU A 63 -10.71 1.59 -7.20
C LEU A 63 -11.30 0.59 -6.22
N ALA A 64 -11.24 -0.68 -6.58
CA ALA A 64 -11.68 -1.75 -5.69
C ALA A 64 -10.57 -2.04 -4.67
N PRO A 65 -10.90 -2.21 -3.38
CA PRO A 65 -9.93 -2.68 -2.40
C PRO A 65 -9.38 -4.05 -2.80
N VAL A 66 -8.07 -4.23 -2.67
CA VAL A 66 -7.36 -5.48 -2.94
C VAL A 66 -6.99 -6.13 -1.61
N ALA A 67 -7.24 -7.43 -1.47
CA ALA A 67 -6.76 -8.22 -0.34
C ALA A 67 -5.41 -8.84 -0.68
N VAL A 68 -4.46 -8.78 0.25
CA VAL A 68 -3.07 -9.20 0.05
C VAL A 68 -2.61 -9.97 1.27
N MET A 69 -2.05 -11.16 1.08
CA MET A 69 -1.42 -11.93 2.14
C MET A 69 0.07 -11.58 2.28
N PRO A 70 0.68 -11.84 3.44
CA PRO A 70 2.12 -11.67 3.61
C PRO A 70 2.93 -12.40 2.53
N GLY A 71 3.78 -11.67 1.81
CA GLY A 71 4.63 -12.20 0.74
C GLY A 71 3.99 -12.20 -0.65
N GLU A 72 2.71 -11.83 -0.80
CA GLU A 72 2.09 -11.63 -2.11
C GLU A 72 2.52 -10.31 -2.75
N LEU A 73 2.69 -10.34 -4.07
CA LEU A 73 3.00 -9.18 -4.89
C LEU A 73 1.72 -8.67 -5.55
N ILE A 74 1.54 -7.35 -5.55
CA ILE A 74 0.57 -6.68 -6.43
C ILE A 74 1.35 -6.00 -7.54
N GLU A 75 0.97 -6.26 -8.79
CA GLU A 75 1.44 -5.50 -9.94
C GLU A 75 0.43 -4.39 -10.26
N TRP A 76 0.93 -3.17 -10.45
CA TRP A 76 0.16 -1.96 -10.72
C TRP A 76 0.83 -1.16 -11.83
#